data_AF-A0A7W6DP14-F1
#
_entry.id   AF-A0A7W6DP14-F1
#
_cell.length_a   1.000
_cell.length_b   1.000
_cell.length_c   1.000
_cell.angle_alpha   90.00
_cell.angle_beta   90.00
_cell.angle_gamma   90.00
#
_symmetry.space_group_name_H-M   'P 1'
#
loop_
_entity.id
_entity.type
_entity.pdbx_description
1 polymer ?
#
loop_
_entity_poly.entity_id
_entity_poly.type
_entity_poly.pdbx_seq_one_letter_code
_entity_poly.pdbx_strand_id
1 'polypeptide(L)'
;MMALGAQLVADDQTRLWREGGTVWMQAPEAIRGMIEARGIGVLAAKSTRAELVAVLDLDIEEEDRLPPERLRNVLGVDFAVLHKSAGPYFPAALMQYLRTGRRE
;
A
#
# COMPACT_ATOMS: atom_id res chain seq x y z
N MET A 1 0.68 7.35 6.39
CA MET A 1 -0.33 7.84 5.40
C MET A 1 -1.69 8.15 6.01
N MET A 2 -2.16 7.48 7.08
CA MET A 2 -3.50 7.75 7.65
C MET A 2 -3.71 9.21 8.11
N ALA A 3 -2.68 9.84 8.69
CA ALA A 3 -2.71 11.26 9.04
C ALA A 3 -2.92 12.19 7.82
N LEU A 4 -2.68 11.69 6.61
CA LEU A 4 -2.90 12.39 5.33
C LEU A 4 -4.24 12.01 4.67
N GLY A 5 -5.10 11.25 5.37
CA GLY A 5 -6.44 10.88 4.91
C GLY A 5 -6.59 9.47 4.32
N ALA A 6 -5.52 8.65 4.30
CA ALA A 6 -5.66 7.23 3.95
C ALA A 6 -6.42 6.45 5.04
N GLN A 7 -7.10 5.37 4.64
CA GLN A 7 -7.73 4.43 5.56
C GLN A 7 -6.89 3.15 5.67
N LEU A 8 -6.85 2.55 6.85
CA LEU A 8 -6.15 1.29 7.06
C LEU A 8 -6.94 0.14 6.39
N VAL A 9 -6.23 -0.76 5.73
CA VAL A 9 -6.80 -2.07 5.33
C VAL A 9 -6.38 -3.12 6.34
N ALA A 10 -5.08 -3.26 6.56
CA ALA A 10 -4.47 -4.16 7.53
C ALA A 10 -3.06 -3.68 7.91
N ASP A 11 -2.52 -4.22 8.99
CA ASP A 11 -1.12 -4.13 9.39
C ASP A 11 -0.59 -5.56 9.61
N ASP A 12 0.71 -5.79 9.40
CA ASP A 12 1.41 -7.08 9.45
C ASP A 12 0.94 -8.17 8.45
N GLN A 13 -0.33 -8.59 8.50
CA GLN A 13 -0.88 -9.61 7.62
C GLN A 13 -2.10 -9.10 6.84
N THR A 14 -2.12 -9.37 5.54
CA THR A 14 -3.24 -8.99 4.66
C THR A 14 -3.77 -10.22 3.94
N ARG A 15 -5.08 -10.44 3.97
CA ARG A 15 -5.74 -11.46 3.16
C ARG A 15 -5.99 -10.89 1.77
N LEU A 16 -5.52 -11.63 0.77
CA LEU A 16 -5.74 -11.32 -0.64
C LEU A 16 -6.62 -12.41 -1.26
N TRP A 17 -7.56 -12.00 -2.09
CA TRP A 17 -8.31 -12.91 -2.95
C TRP A 17 -8.68 -12.19 -4.24
N ARG A 18 -9.00 -12.97 -5.27
CA ARG A 18 -9.34 -12.45 -6.59
C ARG A 18 -10.80 -12.75 -6.90
N GLU A 19 -11.51 -11.74 -7.37
CA GLU A 19 -12.86 -11.84 -7.93
C GLU A 19 -12.84 -11.22 -9.33
N GLY A 20 -12.94 -12.06 -10.36
CA GLY A 20 -12.84 -11.60 -11.75
C GLY A 20 -11.46 -11.00 -12.06
N GLY A 21 -11.43 -9.74 -12.48
CA GLY A 21 -10.19 -8.99 -12.76
C GLY A 21 -9.61 -8.25 -11.55
N THR A 22 -10.32 -8.22 -10.43
CA THR A 22 -9.97 -7.39 -9.27
C THR A 22 -9.37 -8.24 -8.15
N VAL A 23 -8.26 -7.77 -7.58
CA VAL A 23 -7.66 -8.33 -6.37
C VAL A 23 -8.10 -7.51 -5.17
N TRP A 24 -8.80 -8.14 -4.25
CA TRP A 24 -9.30 -7.53 -3.03
C TRP A 24 -8.36 -7.78 -1.85
N MET A 25 -8.35 -6.83 -0.92
CA MET A 25 -7.52 -6.83 0.28
C MET A 25 -8.35 -6.58 1.53
N GLN A 26 -8.07 -7.32 2.60
CA GLN A 26 -8.66 -7.12 3.93
C GLN A 26 -7.76 -7.67 5.04
N ALA A 27 -7.82 -7.07 6.23
CA ALA A 27 -7.22 -7.67 7.43
C ALA A 27 -7.86 -9.03 7.78
N PRO A 28 -7.06 -10.01 8.23
CA PRO A 28 -7.57 -11.13 9.01
C PRO A 28 -8.39 -10.66 10.21
N GLU A 29 -9.37 -11.46 10.63
CA GLU A 29 -10.29 -11.10 11.71
C GLU A 29 -9.56 -10.81 13.01
N ALA A 30 -8.56 -11.63 13.35
CA ALA A 30 -7.80 -11.52 14.60
C ALA A 30 -7.02 -10.21 14.75
N ILE A 31 -6.67 -9.53 13.64
CA ILE A 31 -5.85 -8.30 13.65
C ILE A 31 -6.57 -7.09 13.05
N ARG A 32 -7.88 -7.19 12.81
CA ARG A 32 -8.67 -6.15 12.16
C ARG A 32 -8.68 -4.87 12.99
N GLY A 33 -8.34 -3.75 12.35
CA GLY A 33 -8.40 -2.43 12.99
C GLY A 33 -7.34 -2.21 14.06
N MET A 34 -6.21 -2.92 13.95
CA MET A 34 -5.07 -2.77 14.85
C MET A 34 -3.82 -2.38 14.05
N ILE A 35 -2.96 -1.58 14.67
CA ILE A 35 -1.63 -1.23 14.16
C ILE A 35 -0.63 -1.32 15.30
N GLU A 36 0.51 -1.95 15.08
CA GLU A 36 1.62 -1.91 16.03
C GLU A 36 2.46 -0.65 15.80
N ALA A 37 2.44 0.28 16.76
CA ALA A 37 3.36 1.39 16.79
C ALA A 37 4.46 1.10 17.81
N ARG A 38 5.63 0.64 17.34
CA ARG A 38 6.77 0.33 18.21
C ARG A 38 7.11 1.51 19.12
N GLY A 39 7.30 1.24 20.41
CA GLY A 39 7.53 2.25 21.45
C GLY A 39 6.27 2.89 22.02
N ILE A 40 5.08 2.62 21.45
CA ILE A 40 3.77 3.08 21.95
C ILE A 40 2.91 1.87 22.34
N GLY A 41 2.84 0.87 21.48
CA GLY A 41 2.02 -0.34 21.65
C GLY A 41 1.06 -0.56 20.49
N VAL A 42 0.06 -1.42 20.71
CA VAL A 42 -1.00 -1.70 19.72
C VAL A 42 -2.06 -0.62 19.79
N LEU A 43 -2.32 0.02 18.65
CA LEU A 43 -3.27 1.13 18.51
C LEU A 43 -4.53 0.67 17.78
N ALA A 44 -5.68 1.17 18.23
CA ALA A 44 -6.95 0.98 17.52
C ALA A 44 -7.04 1.90 16.29
N ALA A 45 -7.56 1.37 15.20
CA ALA A 45 -7.77 2.07 13.95
C ALA A 45 -9.07 1.61 13.26
N LYS A 46 -9.68 2.51 12.47
CA LYS A 46 -10.75 2.11 11.56
C LYS A 46 -10.13 1.37 10.38
N SER A 47 -10.60 0.16 10.11
CA SER A 47 -10.18 -0.63 8.94
C SER A 47 -11.29 -0.71 7.89
N THR A 48 -10.89 -0.89 6.64
CA THR A 48 -11.78 -1.14 5.50
C THR A 48 -11.24 -2.26 4.62
N ARG A 49 -12.07 -2.75 3.68
CA ARG A 49 -11.59 -3.53 2.54
C ARG A 49 -11.24 -2.59 1.38
N ALA A 50 -10.30 -2.97 0.53
CA ALA A 50 -9.93 -2.20 -0.65
C ALA A 50 -9.48 -3.10 -1.81
N GLU A 51 -9.48 -2.56 -3.02
CA GLU A 51 -8.81 -3.16 -4.17
C GLU A 51 -7.31 -2.88 -4.12
N LEU A 52 -6.49 -3.86 -4.52
CA LEU A 52 -5.06 -3.68 -4.76
C LEU A 52 -4.88 -2.93 -6.08
N VAL A 53 -4.13 -1.82 -6.06
CA VAL A 53 -3.87 -1.01 -7.28
C VAL A 53 -2.38 -0.87 -7.59
N ALA A 54 -1.52 -1.02 -6.59
CA ALA A 54 -0.07 -0.94 -6.73
C ALA A 54 0.62 -1.68 -5.57
N VAL A 55 1.86 -2.10 -5.80
CA VAL A 55 2.75 -2.68 -4.78
C VAL A 55 3.86 -1.67 -4.51
N LEU A 56 4.13 -1.38 -3.25
CA LEU A 56 5.26 -0.57 -2.84
C LEU A 56 6.28 -1.48 -2.15
N ASP A 57 7.47 -1.61 -2.73
CA ASP A 57 8.59 -2.31 -2.14
C ASP A 57 9.42 -1.33 -1.31
N LEU A 58 9.40 -1.47 0.01
CA LEU A 58 10.08 -0.56 0.93
C LEU A 58 11.54 -0.96 1.22
N ASP A 59 11.94 -2.15 0.79
CA ASP A 59 13.30 -2.67 0.99
C ASP A 59 14.29 -2.14 -0.07
N ILE A 60 13.75 -1.62 -1.18
CA ILE A 60 14.54 -1.09 -2.30
C ILE A 60 14.37 0.43 -2.34
N GLU A 61 15.48 1.15 -2.26
CA GLU A 61 15.52 2.59 -2.48
C GLU A 61 15.55 2.90 -3.98
N GLU A 62 14.75 3.88 -4.40
CA GLU A 62 14.70 4.33 -5.79
C GLU A 62 15.72 5.44 -6.03
N GLU A 63 16.67 5.17 -6.93
CA GLU A 63 17.75 6.09 -7.29
C GLU A 63 17.45 6.86 -8.59
N ASP A 64 16.59 6.31 -9.45
CA ASP A 64 16.24 6.94 -10.72
C ASP A 64 15.34 8.16 -10.48
N ARG A 65 15.73 9.31 -11.04
CA ARG A 65 14.87 10.50 -11.07
C ARG A 65 13.52 10.23 -11.74
N LEU A 66 13.53 9.36 -12.75
CA LEU A 66 12.36 8.92 -13.52
C LEU A 66 12.36 7.39 -13.56
N PRO A 67 11.76 6.74 -12.55
CA PRO A 67 11.81 5.28 -12.43
C PRO A 67 11.17 4.59 -13.63
N PRO A 68 11.74 3.51 -14.17
CA PRO A 68 11.08 2.71 -15.20
C PRO A 68 9.78 2.10 -14.67
N GLU A 69 8.91 1.68 -15.58
CA GLU A 69 7.74 0.89 -15.20
C GLU A 69 8.15 -0.52 -14.79
N ARG A 70 7.55 -1.01 -13.71
CA ARG A 70 7.80 -2.32 -13.13
C ARG A 70 6.47 -2.94 -12.78
N LEU A 71 6.33 -4.24 -13.03
CA LEU A 71 5.10 -4.98 -12.74
C LEU A 71 5.40 -6.15 -11.81
N ARG A 72 4.45 -6.45 -10.91
CA ARG A 72 4.46 -7.65 -10.08
C ARG A 72 3.12 -8.36 -10.24
N ASN A 73 3.19 -9.64 -10.56
CA ASN A 73 2.01 -10.48 -10.65
C ASN A 73 1.52 -10.86 -9.24
N VAL A 74 0.27 -10.54 -8.93
CA VAL A 74 -0.41 -10.95 -7.69
C VAL A 74 -1.72 -11.62 -8.07
N LEU A 75 -1.87 -12.90 -7.71
CA LEU A 75 -3.06 -13.72 -8.04
C LEU A 75 -3.42 -13.70 -9.54
N GLY A 76 -2.41 -13.62 -10.42
CA GLY A 76 -2.61 -13.63 -11.87
C GLY A 76 -3.06 -12.28 -12.46
N VAL A 77 -2.83 -11.17 -11.76
CA VAL A 77 -3.04 -9.80 -12.24
C VAL A 77 -1.75 -9.00 -12.02
N ASP A 78 -1.34 -8.20 -13.00
CA ASP A 78 -0.11 -7.40 -12.92
C ASP A 78 -0.39 -6.03 -12.30
N PHE A 79 0.38 -5.66 -11.28
CA PHE A 79 0.29 -4.38 -10.59
C PHE A 79 1.59 -3.60 -10.72
N ALA A 80 1.47 -2.26 -10.81
CA ALA A 80 2.61 -1.37 -10.80
C ALA A 80 3.42 -1.54 -9.50
N VAL A 81 4.74 -1.60 -9.63
CA VAL A 81 5.67 -1.64 -8.50
C VAL A 81 6.35 -0.29 -8.34
N LEU A 82 6.20 0.29 -7.16
CA LEU A 82 6.93 1.46 -6.72
C LEU A 82 8.02 1.01 -5.75
N HIS A 83 9.12 1.75 -5.69
CA HIS A 83 10.19 1.58 -4.71
C HIS A 83 10.18 2.75 -3.72
N LYS A 84 10.91 2.61 -2.61
CA LYS A 84 11.01 3.63 -1.56
C LYS A 84 11.73 4.88 -2.07
N SER A 85 11.11 6.05 -1.94
CA SER A 85 11.84 7.32 -2.04
C SER A 85 12.36 7.73 -0.66
N ALA A 86 13.61 8.17 -0.56
CA ALA A 86 14.20 8.67 0.69
C ALA A 86 13.66 10.03 1.15
N GLY A 87 12.94 10.75 0.30
CA GLY A 87 12.44 12.09 0.61
C GLY A 87 11.35 12.09 1.70
N PRO A 88 11.32 13.08 2.61
CA PRO A 88 10.27 13.18 3.64
C PRO A 88 8.87 13.42 3.03
N TYR A 89 8.81 13.86 1.77
CA TYR A 89 7.59 14.04 1.00
C TYR A 89 6.97 12.72 0.51
N PHE A 90 7.64 11.58 0.69
CA PHE A 90 7.25 10.32 0.07
C PHE A 90 5.80 9.90 0.38
N PRO A 91 5.30 9.94 1.63
CA PRO A 91 3.90 9.64 1.92
C PRO A 91 2.92 10.56 1.18
N ALA A 92 3.26 11.84 0.98
CA ALA A 92 2.43 12.79 0.25
C ALA A 92 2.43 12.50 -1.26
N ALA A 93 3.59 12.13 -1.82
CA ALA A 93 3.69 11.70 -3.21
C ALA A 93 2.85 10.43 -3.49
N LEU A 94 2.86 9.46 -2.57
CA LEU A 94 2.00 8.27 -2.66
C LEU A 94 0.51 8.63 -2.62
N MET A 95 0.10 9.59 -1.78
CA MET A 95 -1.29 10.07 -1.78
C MET A 95 -1.66 10.72 -3.12
N GLN A 96 -0.75 11.46 -3.76
CA GLN A 96 -0.99 12.04 -5.09
C GLN A 96 -1.10 10.94 -6.16
N TYR A 97 -0.19 9.97 -6.14
CA TYR A 97 -0.23 8.81 -7.03
C TYR A 97 -1.57 8.05 -6.92
N LEU A 98 -2.05 7.79 -5.70
CA LEU A 98 -3.34 7.12 -5.49
C LEU A 98 -4.55 7.95 -5.95
N ARG A 99 -4.45 9.28 -5.97
CA ARG A 99 -5.54 10.17 -6.41
C ARG A 99 -5.63 10.29 -7.92
N THR A 100 -4.48 10.35 -8.61
CA THR A 100 -4.44 10.76 -10.02
C THR A 100 -3.63 9.83 -10.92
N GLY A 101 -3.03 8.78 -10.37
CA GLY A 101 -2.10 7.91 -11.09
C GLY A 101 -0.76 8.59 -11.41
N ARG A 102 0.11 7.82 -12.06
CA ARG A 102 1.32 8.31 -12.73
C ARG A 102 0.92 8.88 -14.10
N ARG A 103 1.53 9.99 -14.50
CA ARG A 103 1.39 10.55 -15.84
C ARG A 103 2.57 10.10 -16.69
N GLU A 104 2.30 9.68 -17.91
CA GLU A 104 3.30 9.40 -18.95
C GLU A 104 3.93 10.71 -19.48
#